data_AF-A0A923TH23-F1
#
_entry.id   AF-A0A923TH23-F1
#
_cell.length_a   1.000
_cell.length_b   1.000
_cell.length_c   1.000
_cell.angle_alpha   90.00
_cell.angle_beta   90.00
_cell.angle_gamma   90.00
#
_symmetry.space_group_name_H-M   'P 1'
#
loop_
_entity.id
_entity.type
_entity.pdbx_description
1 polymer ?
#
loop_
_entity_poly.entity_id
_entity_poly.type
_entity_poly.pdbx_seq_one_letter_code
_entity_poly.pdbx_strand_id
1 'polypeptide(L)'
;MKYLIFLLFAGFAQVGISAQTVSGFIGKSGSNLFLIPQNSTNYYALVAGNDDVKESLDRLGKGDFITGQGALDTINKKLTVSSINYVGLRKLLGRWVGGDGMMVFKDFSRMKFSPRLAQNSTGNIPNNYQKEFRYTLSPSDGSEWALFLSDGKSTMFATVEFDAGKTSLQSEPLVIRKSTILMKIYESESGNIIRTLKLERP
;
A
#
# COMPACT_ATOMS: atom_id res chain seq x y z
N MET A 1 -48.91 -18.31 -51.59
CA MET A 1 -47.77 -18.99 -50.94
C MET A 1 -46.68 -17.93 -50.74
N LYS A 2 -46.65 -17.14 -49.67
CA LYS A 2 -46.19 -17.44 -48.29
C LYS A 2 -44.84 -18.17 -48.23
N TYR A 3 -43.74 -17.41 -48.24
CA TYR A 3 -42.47 -17.81 -47.61
C TYR A 3 -41.96 -16.62 -46.80
N LEU A 4 -42.20 -16.67 -45.49
CA LEU A 4 -41.64 -15.77 -44.50
C LEU A 4 -40.28 -16.33 -44.12
N ILE A 5 -39.19 -15.68 -44.55
CA ILE A 5 -37.83 -16.06 -44.16
C ILE A 5 -37.59 -15.54 -42.74
N PHE A 6 -37.51 -16.46 -41.79
CA PHE A 6 -37.17 -16.18 -40.39
C PHE A 6 -35.63 -16.16 -40.29
N LEU A 7 -35.06 -14.96 -40.26
CA LEU A 7 -33.61 -14.75 -40.14
C LEU A 7 -33.20 -14.97 -38.68
N LEU A 8 -32.64 -16.15 -38.39
CA LEU A 8 -32.14 -16.53 -37.08
C LEU A 8 -30.85 -15.74 -36.79
N PHE A 9 -30.97 -14.62 -36.07
CA PHE A 9 -29.81 -13.96 -35.48
C PHE A 9 -29.29 -14.83 -34.33
N ALA A 10 -28.26 -15.63 -34.60
CA ALA A 10 -27.45 -16.24 -33.56
C ALA A 10 -26.65 -15.11 -32.87
N GLY A 11 -27.22 -14.56 -31.79
CA GLY A 11 -26.50 -13.65 -30.92
C GLY A 11 -25.32 -14.36 -30.28
N PHE A 12 -24.11 -14.02 -30.71
CA PHE A 12 -22.90 -14.37 -29.98
C PHE A 12 -22.96 -13.67 -28.63
N ALA A 13 -23.31 -14.41 -27.58
CA ALA A 13 -23.15 -13.93 -26.21
C ALA A 13 -21.66 -13.75 -25.96
N GLN A 14 -21.20 -12.50 -25.96
CA GLN A 14 -19.87 -12.17 -25.48
C GLN A 14 -19.83 -12.55 -23.99
N VAL A 15 -19.09 -13.60 -23.67
CA VAL A 15 -18.70 -13.92 -22.29
C VAL A 15 -17.82 -12.77 -21.81
N GLY A 16 -18.44 -11.78 -21.17
CA GLY A 16 -17.74 -10.70 -20.52
C GLY A 16 -16.91 -11.26 -19.37
N ILE A 17 -15.59 -11.13 -19.47
CA ILE A 17 -14.70 -11.38 -18.34
C ILE A 17 -14.97 -10.24 -17.35
N SER A 18 -15.76 -10.53 -16.31
CA SER A 18 -16.08 -9.53 -15.30
C SER A 18 -14.84 -9.25 -14.44
N ALA A 19 -14.61 -7.97 -14.16
CA ALA A 19 -13.62 -7.58 -13.16
C ALA A 19 -14.07 -8.12 -11.80
N GLN A 20 -13.19 -8.87 -11.14
CA GLN A 20 -13.42 -9.44 -9.81
C GLN A 20 -12.49 -8.77 -8.79
N THR A 21 -12.96 -8.72 -7.54
CA THR A 21 -12.11 -8.29 -6.42
C THR A 21 -11.01 -9.31 -6.18
N VAL A 22 -9.77 -8.83 -6.10
CA VAL A 22 -8.59 -9.65 -5.82
C VAL A 22 -7.89 -9.13 -4.58
N SER A 23 -7.36 -10.05 -3.78
CA SER A 23 -6.55 -9.73 -2.62
C SER A 23 -5.50 -10.81 -2.37
N GLY A 24 -4.33 -10.41 -1.90
CA GLY A 24 -3.25 -11.36 -1.64
C GLY A 24 -1.90 -10.69 -1.44
N PHE A 25 -0.90 -11.54 -1.22
CA PHE A 25 0.48 -11.13 -1.02
C PHE A 25 1.26 -11.17 -2.34
N ILE A 26 2.22 -10.26 -2.46
CA ILE A 26 3.12 -10.14 -3.59
C ILE A 26 4.25 -11.16 -3.44
N GLY A 27 4.32 -12.10 -4.38
CA GLY A 27 5.50 -12.89 -4.66
C GLY A 27 6.40 -12.17 -5.68
N LYS A 28 7.71 -12.35 -5.58
CA LYS A 28 8.69 -11.84 -6.55
C LYS A 28 9.74 -12.90 -6.85
N SER A 29 9.98 -13.15 -8.13
CA SER A 29 11.05 -14.03 -8.63
C SER A 29 11.70 -13.38 -9.84
N GLY A 30 12.90 -12.83 -9.66
CA GLY A 30 13.52 -11.94 -10.66
C GLY A 30 12.67 -10.69 -10.89
N SER A 31 12.37 -10.39 -12.16
CA SER A 31 11.47 -9.31 -12.58
C SER A 31 9.99 -9.68 -12.51
N ASN A 32 9.64 -10.95 -12.32
CA ASN A 32 8.25 -11.41 -12.33
C ASN A 32 7.57 -11.19 -10.97
N LEU A 33 6.38 -10.61 -11.02
CA LEU A 33 5.48 -10.44 -9.88
C LEU A 33 4.35 -11.48 -9.91
N PHE A 34 3.99 -11.98 -8.74
CA PHE A 34 2.92 -12.95 -8.57
C PHE A 34 1.99 -12.51 -7.45
N LEU A 35 0.70 -12.80 -7.57
CA LEU A 35 -0.24 -12.72 -6.46
C LEU A 35 -0.40 -14.10 -5.84
N ILE A 36 -0.21 -14.18 -4.52
CA ILE A 36 -0.53 -15.33 -3.68
C ILE A 36 -1.80 -14.96 -2.91
N PRO A 37 -2.99 -15.44 -3.30
CA PRO A 37 -4.23 -15.11 -2.62
C PRO A 37 -4.21 -15.55 -1.16
N GLN A 38 -4.82 -14.76 -0.27
CA GLN A 38 -4.75 -14.99 1.17
C GLN A 38 -5.28 -16.38 1.61
N ASN A 39 -6.29 -16.89 0.90
CA ASN A 39 -6.98 -18.15 1.23
C ASN A 39 -6.71 -19.26 0.20
N SER A 40 -5.60 -19.20 -0.53
CA SER A 40 -5.25 -20.20 -1.55
C SER A 40 -3.74 -20.44 -1.62
N THR A 41 -3.34 -21.66 -1.95
CA THR A 41 -1.95 -21.99 -2.29
C THR A 41 -1.62 -21.74 -3.76
N ASN A 42 -2.61 -21.37 -4.57
CA ASN A 42 -2.39 -20.99 -5.95
C ASN A 42 -1.62 -19.66 -6.03
N TYR A 43 -0.92 -19.45 -7.14
CA TYR A 43 -0.30 -18.18 -7.46
C TYR A 43 -0.63 -17.81 -8.90
N TYR A 44 -0.75 -16.51 -9.14
CA TYR A 44 -1.09 -15.96 -10.45
C TYR A 44 -0.03 -14.94 -10.85
N ALA A 45 0.48 -15.02 -12.08
CA ALA A 45 1.35 -13.99 -12.63
C ALA A 45 0.57 -12.67 -12.72
N LEU A 46 1.13 -11.61 -12.13
CA LEU A 46 0.52 -10.29 -12.16
C LEU A 46 0.89 -9.56 -13.45
N VAL A 47 -0.13 -9.04 -14.12
CA VAL A 47 0.03 -8.18 -15.29
C VAL A 47 -0.76 -6.90 -15.05
N ALA A 48 -0.13 -5.76 -15.27
CA ALA A 48 -0.79 -4.47 -15.16
C ALA A 48 -1.76 -4.26 -16.32
N GLY A 49 -2.97 -3.80 -16.02
CA GLY A 49 -3.98 -3.43 -17.02
C GLY A 49 -3.82 -2.02 -17.58
N ASN A 50 -3.00 -1.18 -16.93
CA ASN A 50 -2.68 0.19 -17.31
C ASN A 50 -1.36 0.65 -16.66
N ASP A 51 -0.89 1.86 -17.01
CA ASP A 51 0.39 2.40 -16.53
C ASP A 51 0.38 2.75 -15.03
N ASP A 52 -0.72 3.26 -14.50
CA ASP A 52 -0.84 3.59 -13.06
C ASP A 52 -0.69 2.33 -12.18
N VAL A 53 -1.34 1.23 -12.59
CA VAL A 53 -1.19 -0.07 -11.93
C VAL A 53 0.24 -0.59 -12.10
N LYS A 54 0.84 -0.41 -13.27
CA LYS A 54 2.23 -0.82 -13.51
C LYS A 54 3.19 -0.11 -12.57
N GLU A 55 3.12 1.21 -12.47
CA GLU A 55 3.94 2.02 -11.55
C GLU A 55 3.73 1.57 -10.09
N SER A 56 2.47 1.39 -9.71
CA SER A 56 2.12 0.92 -8.36
C SER A 56 2.72 -0.46 -8.06
N LEU A 57 2.62 -1.42 -9.00
CA LEU A 57 3.17 -2.77 -8.86
C LEU A 57 4.71 -2.77 -8.81
N ASP A 58 5.35 -1.92 -9.61
CA ASP A 58 6.82 -1.81 -9.66
C ASP A 58 7.40 -1.32 -8.32
N ARG A 59 6.64 -0.54 -7.55
CA ARG A 59 7.00 -0.06 -6.21
C ARG A 59 6.84 -1.11 -5.10
N LEU A 60 6.15 -2.22 -5.36
CA LEU A 60 5.88 -3.28 -4.37
C LEU A 60 7.04 -4.28 -4.25
N GLY A 61 7.28 -4.69 -3.01
CA GLY A 61 8.25 -5.71 -2.63
C GLY A 61 7.62 -7.08 -2.35
N LYS A 62 8.46 -8.10 -2.25
CA LYS A 62 8.05 -9.45 -1.81
C LYS A 62 7.44 -9.37 -0.41
N GLY A 63 6.25 -9.94 -0.27
CA GLY A 63 5.49 -10.00 0.97
C GLY A 63 4.66 -8.75 1.28
N ASP A 64 4.66 -7.76 0.40
CA ASP A 64 3.64 -6.70 0.44
C ASP A 64 2.26 -7.30 0.13
N PHE A 65 1.19 -6.64 0.53
CA PHE A 65 -0.18 -7.07 0.31
C PHE A 65 -0.90 -6.08 -0.60
N ILE A 66 -1.82 -6.55 -1.44
CA ILE A 66 -2.68 -5.69 -2.24
C ILE A 66 -4.13 -6.14 -2.15
N THR A 67 -5.02 -5.17 -2.35
CA THR A 67 -6.42 -5.43 -2.73
C THR A 67 -6.77 -4.55 -3.92
N GLY A 68 -7.62 -5.04 -4.82
CA GLY A 68 -7.97 -4.31 -6.02
C GLY A 68 -8.99 -5.05 -6.87
N GLN A 69 -9.03 -4.68 -8.14
CA GLN A 69 -9.88 -5.32 -9.15
C GLN A 69 -9.03 -5.84 -10.30
N GLY A 70 -9.47 -6.93 -10.92
CA GLY A 70 -8.82 -7.48 -12.09
C GLY A 70 -9.56 -8.63 -12.74
N ALA A 71 -9.05 -9.06 -13.89
CA ALA A 71 -9.53 -10.20 -14.65
C ALA A 71 -8.62 -11.41 -14.43
N LEU A 72 -9.16 -12.50 -13.92
CA LEU A 72 -8.43 -13.72 -13.62
C LEU A 72 -8.56 -14.73 -14.77
N ASP A 73 -7.43 -15.09 -15.34
CA ASP A 73 -7.29 -16.20 -16.27
C ASP A 73 -6.74 -17.41 -15.50
N THR A 74 -7.65 -18.30 -15.13
CA THR A 74 -7.34 -19.51 -14.36
C THR A 74 -6.58 -20.55 -15.19
N ILE A 75 -6.73 -20.54 -16.51
CA ILE A 75 -6.09 -21.49 -17.44
C ILE A 75 -4.60 -21.14 -17.55
N ASN A 76 -4.30 -19.87 -17.81
CA ASN A 76 -2.92 -19.39 -17.96
C ASN A 76 -2.28 -18.94 -16.64
N LYS A 77 -2.98 -19.09 -15.52
CA LYS A 77 -2.58 -18.61 -14.18
C LYS A 77 -2.11 -17.16 -14.20
N LYS A 78 -2.89 -16.29 -14.85
CA LYS A 78 -2.59 -14.87 -15.02
C LYS A 78 -3.70 -14.02 -14.39
N LEU A 79 -3.30 -12.94 -13.74
CA LEU A 79 -4.22 -11.94 -13.21
C LEU A 79 -3.86 -10.59 -13.82
N THR A 80 -4.74 -10.08 -14.67
CA THR A 80 -4.63 -8.72 -15.21
C THR A 80 -5.31 -7.76 -14.24
N VAL A 81 -4.54 -6.94 -13.54
CA VAL A 81 -5.03 -6.02 -12.51
C VAL A 81 -5.45 -4.70 -13.17
N SER A 82 -6.70 -4.30 -12.99
CA SER A 82 -7.25 -3.04 -13.52
C SER A 82 -7.11 -1.88 -12.54
N SER A 83 -7.13 -2.15 -11.22
CA SER A 83 -6.95 -1.14 -10.18
C SER A 83 -6.39 -1.75 -8.90
N ILE A 84 -5.66 -0.95 -8.13
CA ILE A 84 -5.20 -1.28 -6.78
C ILE A 84 -5.83 -0.26 -5.81
N ASN A 85 -6.66 -0.76 -4.90
CA ASN A 85 -7.37 0.10 -3.95
C ASN A 85 -6.53 0.31 -2.69
N TYR A 86 -5.93 -0.78 -2.18
CA TYR A 86 -5.16 -0.76 -0.94
C TYR A 86 -3.88 -1.54 -1.07
N VAL A 87 -2.84 -1.07 -0.38
CA VAL A 87 -1.56 -1.75 -0.24
C VAL A 87 -1.20 -1.95 1.23
N GLY A 88 -0.55 -3.07 1.54
CA GLY A 88 0.06 -3.36 2.83
C GLY A 88 1.55 -3.49 2.63
N LEU A 89 2.33 -2.49 3.05
CA LEU A 89 3.77 -2.48 2.81
C LEU A 89 4.50 -3.22 3.94
N ARG A 90 5.10 -4.37 3.64
CA ARG A 90 5.89 -5.15 4.60
C ARG A 90 7.03 -4.35 5.17
N LYS A 91 7.67 -3.51 4.35
CA LYS A 91 8.74 -2.61 4.79
C LYS A 91 8.29 -1.57 5.81
N LEU A 92 6.99 -1.23 5.88
CA LEU A 92 6.46 -0.30 6.88
C LEU A 92 6.30 -0.93 8.27
N LEU A 93 6.14 -2.26 8.34
CA LEU A 93 5.90 -2.94 9.61
C LEU A 93 7.06 -2.77 10.59
N GLY A 94 6.71 -2.74 11.88
CA GLY A 94 7.65 -2.63 12.98
C GLY A 94 7.76 -1.22 13.55
N ARG A 95 8.89 -0.96 14.23
CA ARG A 95 9.13 0.27 15.00
C ARG A 95 9.86 1.31 14.17
N TRP A 96 9.43 2.55 14.32
CA TRP A 96 9.96 3.74 13.68
C TRP A 96 10.07 4.86 14.71
N VAL A 97 11.21 5.53 14.77
CA VAL A 97 11.49 6.56 15.77
C VAL A 97 11.76 7.88 15.05
N GLY A 98 11.15 8.96 15.52
CA GLY A 98 11.41 10.32 15.05
C GLY A 98 11.55 11.28 16.23
N GLY A 99 11.74 12.56 15.91
CA GLY A 99 11.84 13.63 16.93
C GLY A 99 10.64 13.68 17.87
N ASP A 100 9.44 13.45 17.32
CA ASP A 100 8.16 13.57 18.01
C ASP A 100 7.78 12.34 18.84
N GLY A 101 8.48 11.21 18.67
CA GLY A 101 8.17 9.97 19.36
C GLY A 101 8.41 8.71 18.53
N MET A 102 7.71 7.64 18.89
CA MET A 102 7.82 6.33 18.27
C MET A 102 6.48 5.90 17.67
N MET A 103 6.53 5.41 16.43
CA MET A 103 5.43 4.74 15.75
C MET A 103 5.71 3.24 15.64
N VAL A 104 4.68 2.42 15.86
CA VAL A 104 4.76 0.97 15.72
C VAL A 104 3.63 0.50 14.82
N PHE A 105 3.96 0.06 13.61
CA PHE A 105 3.02 -0.56 12.68
C PHE A 105 2.93 -2.05 12.99
N LYS A 106 1.83 -2.48 13.63
CA LYS A 106 1.64 -3.85 14.12
C LYS A 106 1.32 -4.81 12.97
N ASP A 107 0.48 -4.36 12.05
CA ASP A 107 0.08 -5.07 10.83
C ASP A 107 -0.33 -4.03 9.77
N PHE A 108 -0.87 -4.47 8.62
CA PHE A 108 -1.25 -3.61 7.50
C PHE A 108 -2.46 -2.69 7.74
N SER A 109 -3.05 -2.71 8.94
CA SER A 109 -4.24 -1.94 9.28
C SER A 109 -4.16 -1.23 10.64
N ARG A 110 -3.16 -1.54 11.47
CA ARG A 110 -3.06 -1.04 12.85
C ARG A 110 -1.68 -0.49 13.14
N MET A 111 -1.66 0.71 13.70
CA MET A 111 -0.45 1.33 14.23
C MET A 111 -0.67 1.92 15.62
N LYS A 112 0.44 2.19 16.30
CA LYS A 112 0.45 2.82 17.61
C LYS A 112 1.48 3.95 17.64
N PHE A 113 1.10 5.10 18.17
CA PHE A 113 1.97 6.25 18.36
C PHE A 113 2.23 6.45 19.86
N SER A 114 3.49 6.63 20.22
CA SER A 114 3.95 6.98 21.56
C SER A 114 4.73 8.29 21.46
N PRO A 115 4.20 9.43 21.96
CA PRO A 115 4.89 10.70 21.90
C PRO A 115 6.17 10.66 22.75
N ARG A 116 7.17 11.45 22.36
CA ARG A 116 8.36 11.64 23.18
C ARG A 116 7.98 12.47 24.41
N LEU A 117 8.11 11.88 25.59
CA LEU A 117 7.90 12.60 26.84
C LEU A 117 9.12 13.51 27.12
N ALA A 118 8.86 14.74 27.58
CA ALA A 118 9.92 15.63 28.02
C ALA A 118 10.60 15.06 29.27
N GLN A 119 11.93 15.15 29.36
CA GLN A 119 12.70 14.63 30.51
C GLN A 119 12.32 15.27 31.86
N ASN A 120 11.61 16.41 31.85
CA ASN A 120 11.21 17.15 33.05
C ASN A 120 9.77 16.85 33.51
N SER A 121 9.11 15.84 32.95
CA SER A 121 7.76 15.43 33.37
C SER A 121 7.82 14.57 34.64
N THR A 122 8.03 15.22 35.80
CA THR A 122 7.95 14.59 37.14
C THR A 122 6.52 14.35 37.64
N GLY A 123 5.51 14.66 36.83
CA GLY A 123 4.10 14.42 37.12
C GLY A 123 3.57 13.18 36.41
N ASN A 124 2.79 12.37 37.13
CA ASN A 124 2.02 11.21 36.67
C ASN A 124 1.85 11.14 35.15
N ILE A 125 2.66 10.30 34.49
CA ILE A 125 2.48 9.96 33.08
C ILE A 125 1.08 9.36 32.98
N PRO A 126 0.14 9.96 32.22
CA PRO A 126 -1.21 9.42 32.10
C PRO A 126 -1.12 7.98 31.59
N ASN A 127 -1.89 7.05 32.18
CA ASN A 127 -1.93 5.63 31.81
C ASN A 127 -2.25 5.37 30.31
N ASN A 128 -2.60 6.40 29.54
CA ASN A 128 -2.99 6.32 28.13
C ASN A 128 -2.16 7.25 27.22
N TYR A 129 -0.84 7.39 27.48
CA TYR A 129 0.06 8.21 26.67
C TYR A 129 0.25 7.68 25.23
N GLN A 130 -0.22 6.46 24.94
CA GLN A 130 -0.08 5.85 23.62
C GLN A 130 -1.43 5.83 22.90
N LYS A 131 -1.44 6.27 21.65
CA LYS A 131 -2.64 6.32 20.82
C LYS A 131 -2.59 5.24 19.76
N GLU A 132 -3.63 4.44 19.65
CA GLU A 132 -3.78 3.46 18.58
C GLU A 132 -4.56 4.07 17.41
N PHE A 133 -4.15 3.74 16.19
CA PHE A 133 -4.81 4.17 14.97
C PHE A 133 -5.05 2.95 14.08
N ARG A 134 -6.20 2.97 13.39
CA ARG A 134 -6.37 2.21 12.16
C ARG A 134 -5.77 3.01 11.02
N TYR A 135 -5.15 2.33 10.07
CA TYR A 135 -4.61 2.98 8.90
C TYR A 135 -4.83 2.20 7.63
N THR A 136 -4.81 2.92 6.51
CA THR A 136 -4.92 2.35 5.17
C THR A 136 -3.94 3.07 4.26
N LEU A 137 -3.24 2.31 3.42
CA LEU A 137 -2.41 2.87 2.35
C LEU A 137 -3.05 2.61 0.99
N SER A 138 -2.99 3.58 0.10
CA SER A 138 -3.39 3.45 -1.29
C SER A 138 -2.30 3.98 -2.21
N PRO A 139 -2.26 3.52 -3.48
CA PRO A 139 -1.46 4.19 -4.50
C PRO A 139 -1.76 5.69 -4.55
N SER A 140 -0.72 6.46 -4.82
CA SER A 140 -0.77 7.88 -5.16
C SER A 140 0.37 8.19 -6.11
N ASP A 141 0.28 9.33 -6.79
CA ASP A 141 1.21 9.75 -7.81
C ASP A 141 2.66 9.84 -7.30
N GLY A 142 3.61 9.42 -8.14
CA GLY A 142 5.04 9.50 -7.86
C GLY A 142 5.55 8.51 -6.80
N SER A 143 6.49 8.95 -5.96
CA SER A 143 7.16 8.10 -4.97
C SER A 143 6.37 7.90 -3.68
N GLU A 144 5.31 8.69 -3.45
CA GLU A 144 4.54 8.71 -2.21
C GLU A 144 3.39 7.69 -2.22
N TRP A 145 3.02 7.20 -1.04
CA TRP A 145 1.79 6.44 -0.80
C TRP A 145 0.82 7.31 -0.01
N ALA A 146 -0.44 7.36 -0.41
CA ALA A 146 -1.50 8.00 0.36
C ALA A 146 -1.79 7.16 1.61
N LEU A 147 -1.84 7.81 2.77
CA LEU A 147 -2.06 7.22 4.08
C LEU A 147 -3.27 7.88 4.75
N PHE A 148 -4.25 7.06 5.10
CA PHE A 148 -5.40 7.51 5.90
C PHE A 148 -5.25 6.94 7.31
N LEU A 149 -5.32 7.81 8.32
CA LEU A 149 -5.19 7.45 9.73
C LEU A 149 -6.50 7.73 10.45
N SER A 150 -7.03 6.79 11.23
CA SER A 150 -8.23 7.00 12.05
C SER A 150 -8.05 6.49 13.47
N ASP A 151 -8.48 7.28 14.45
CA ASP A 151 -8.53 6.90 15.87
C ASP A 151 -9.95 6.50 16.33
N GLY A 152 -10.88 6.32 15.38
CA GLY A 152 -12.29 6.05 15.62
C GLY A 152 -13.15 7.30 15.86
N LYS A 153 -12.55 8.48 16.03
CA LYS A 153 -13.27 9.77 16.19
C LYS A 153 -13.00 10.72 15.03
N SER A 154 -11.78 10.74 14.52
CA SER A 154 -11.38 11.53 13.36
C SER A 154 -10.57 10.71 12.37
N THR A 155 -10.47 11.24 11.15
CA THR A 155 -9.61 10.72 10.10
C THR A 155 -8.65 11.82 9.68
N MET A 156 -7.37 11.49 9.52
CA MET A 156 -6.33 12.37 9.01
C MET A 156 -5.78 11.81 7.71
N PHE A 157 -5.48 12.71 6.78
CA PHE A 157 -4.78 12.38 5.55
C PHE A 157 -3.28 12.66 5.71
N ALA A 158 -2.48 11.74 5.22
CA ALA A 158 -1.04 11.83 5.19
C ALA A 158 -0.50 11.21 3.89
N THR A 159 0.75 11.50 3.58
CA THR A 159 1.52 10.73 2.59
C THR A 159 2.75 10.12 3.23
N VAL A 160 3.20 9.00 2.67
CA VAL A 160 4.36 8.24 3.14
C VAL A 160 5.30 8.00 1.98
N GLU A 161 6.51 8.51 2.11
CA GLU A 161 7.61 8.26 1.18
C GLU A 161 8.71 7.48 1.88
N PHE A 162 9.27 6.49 1.18
CA PHE A 162 10.46 5.78 1.66
C PHE A 162 11.67 6.39 0.97
N ASP A 163 12.62 6.90 1.75
CA ASP A 163 13.89 7.29 1.19
C ASP A 163 14.61 6.02 0.72
N ALA A 164 14.67 5.82 -0.59
CA ALA A 164 15.53 4.83 -1.20
C ALA A 164 16.94 5.35 -1.04
N GLY A 165 17.55 5.07 0.12
CA GLY A 165 18.87 5.56 0.48
C GLY A 165 19.79 5.47 -0.73
N LYS A 166 20.09 6.63 -1.33
CA LYS A 166 20.91 6.70 -2.53
C LYS A 166 22.24 6.05 -2.18
N THR A 167 22.50 4.86 -2.70
CA THR A 167 23.83 4.29 -2.75
C THR A 167 24.64 5.24 -3.62
N SER A 168 25.39 6.16 -3.03
CA SER A 168 26.29 7.00 -3.81
C SER A 168 27.31 6.08 -4.45
N LEU A 169 27.11 5.81 -5.74
CA LEU A 169 28.15 5.35 -6.62
C LEU A 169 29.18 6.49 -6.69
N GLN A 170 30.19 6.41 -5.81
CA GLN A 170 31.57 6.85 -5.96
C GLN A 170 32.14 7.22 -4.57
N SER A 171 33.08 6.38 -4.11
CA SER A 171 34.21 6.73 -3.22
C SER A 171 33.95 7.37 -1.85
N GLU A 172 32.85 7.04 -1.17
CA GLU A 172 32.69 7.34 0.26
C GLU A 172 32.64 6.04 1.07
N PRO A 173 33.18 6.00 2.30
CA PRO A 173 33.14 4.81 3.15
C PRO A 173 31.71 4.29 3.29
N LEU A 174 31.55 2.97 3.39
CA LEU A 174 30.27 2.27 3.47
C LEU A 174 29.44 2.73 4.68
N VAL A 175 28.76 3.87 4.56
CA VAL A 175 27.79 4.34 5.55
C VAL A 175 26.55 3.49 5.36
N ILE A 176 26.34 2.54 6.27
CA ILE A 176 25.07 1.80 6.38
C ILE A 176 23.99 2.83 6.71
N ARG A 177 23.32 3.37 5.68
CA ARG A 177 22.24 4.33 5.87
C ARG A 177 21.02 3.58 6.42
N LYS A 178 20.52 4.04 7.58
CA LYS A 178 19.29 3.54 8.18
C LYS A 178 18.12 3.79 7.21
N SER A 179 17.19 2.85 7.11
CA SER A 179 15.96 3.08 6.35
C SER A 179 15.16 4.21 7.00
N THR A 180 14.79 5.22 6.22
CA THR A 180 13.99 6.36 6.68
C THR A 180 12.67 6.47 5.93
N ILE A 181 11.66 6.93 6.64
CA ILE A 181 10.36 7.30 6.09
C ILE A 181 10.16 8.79 6.30
N LEU A 182 9.65 9.45 5.27
CA LEU A 182 9.09 10.79 5.37
C LEU A 182 7.57 10.67 5.36
N MET A 183 6.92 11.13 6.43
CA MET A 183 5.47 11.19 6.53
C MET A 183 5.02 12.65 6.58
N LYS A 184 4.18 13.08 5.64
CA LYS A 184 3.60 14.43 5.61
C LYS A 184 2.14 14.32 6.01
N ILE A 185 1.70 15.11 6.99
CA ILE A 185 0.31 15.14 7.46
C ILE A 185 -0.31 16.44 6.97
N TYR A 186 -1.53 16.34 6.45
CA TYR A 186 -2.23 17.44 5.81
C TYR A 186 -3.44 17.88 6.62
N GLU A 187 -3.76 19.16 6.53
CA GLU A 187 -5.05 19.70 6.96
C GLU A 187 -6.11 19.37 5.92
N SER A 188 -7.22 18.77 6.37
CA SER A 188 -8.27 18.27 5.48
C SER A 188 -8.96 19.36 4.64
N GLU A 189 -9.04 20.59 5.15
CA GLU A 189 -9.78 21.69 4.48
C GLU A 189 -8.92 22.42 3.45
N SER A 190 -7.66 22.71 3.79
CA SER A 190 -6.78 23.54 2.96
C SER A 190 -5.83 22.74 2.08
N GLY A 191 -5.61 21.46 2.39
CA GLY A 191 -4.58 20.65 1.75
C GLY A 191 -3.15 21.08 2.11
N ASN A 192 -2.97 21.98 3.09
CA ASN A 192 -1.65 22.40 3.54
C ASN A 192 -1.00 21.32 4.40
N ILE A 193 0.32 21.20 4.30
CA ILE A 193 1.11 20.33 5.18
C ILE A 193 1.16 20.97 6.57
N ILE A 194 0.57 20.30 7.56
CA ILE A 194 0.61 20.73 8.96
C ILE A 194 1.80 20.15 9.72
N ARG A 195 2.33 19.02 9.25
CA ARG A 195 3.46 18.35 9.90
C ARG A 195 4.24 17.48 8.94
N THR A 196 5.56 17.48 9.10
CA THR A 196 6.46 16.55 8.43
C THR A 196 7.22 15.75 9.48
N LEU A 197 7.09 14.43 9.44
CA LEU A 197 7.75 13.50 10.33
C LEU A 197 8.82 12.74 9.57
N LYS A 198 10.06 12.89 9.99
CA LYS A 198 11.15 12.01 9.58
C LYS A 198 11.29 10.89 10.60
N LEU A 199 11.11 9.66 10.14
CA LEU A 199 11.11 8.46 10.97
C LEU A 199 12.23 7.53 10.52
N GLU A 200 12.95 6.95 11.47
CA GLU A 200 14.06 6.04 11.21
C GLU A 200 13.83 4.71 11.91
N ARG A 201 14.30 3.62 11.31
CA ARG A 201 14.36 2.35 12.04
C ARG A 201 15.43 2.45 13.14
N PRO A 202 15.12 2.02 14.38
CA PRO A 202 16.08 2.05 15.48
C PRO A 202 17.35 1.25 15.15
#